data_AF-A0A9E0YJ02-F1
#
_entry.id   AF-A0A9E0YJ02-F1
#
_cell.length_a   1.000
_cell.length_b   1.000
_cell.length_c   1.000
_cell.angle_alpha   90.00
_cell.angle_beta   90.00
_cell.angle_gamma   90.00
#
_symmetry.space_group_name_H-M   'P 1'
#
loop_
_entity.id
_entity.type
_entity.pdbx_description
1 polymer ?
#
loop_
_entity_poly.entity_id
_entity_poly.type
_entity_poly.pdbx_seq_one_letter_code
_entity_poly.pdbx_strand_id
1 'polypeptide(L)'
;VVPDDSLSIAIGKQGQNVRLASRLTGWHLDVISETRYNEGLQSGFQSLMNLSGVHEALANLLFEKGYFSTEDLSKAAAEDLVQEIGVTEDEARTLIEEAASDLESNEKPQDPTPGVSADAEPEAGEDEAADDADPNNSGE
;
A
#
# COMPACT_ATOMS: atom_id res chain seq x y z
N VAL A 1 14.03 -2.21 1.31
CA VAL A 1 13.81 -2.46 -0.14
C VAL A 1 14.68 -3.63 -0.57
N VAL A 2 14.21 -4.48 -1.48
CA VAL A 2 14.98 -5.61 -2.02
C VAL A 2 14.95 -5.61 -3.55
N PRO A 3 15.99 -6.13 -4.23
CA PRO A 3 15.96 -6.31 -5.67
C PRO A 3 14.78 -7.21 -6.07
N ASP A 4 14.19 -6.95 -7.23
CA ASP A 4 13.00 -7.65 -7.71
C ASP A 4 13.21 -9.18 -7.77
N ASP A 5 14.37 -9.63 -8.23
CA ASP A 5 14.76 -11.05 -8.30
C ASP A 5 14.80 -11.72 -6.92
N SER A 6 15.07 -10.94 -5.87
CA SER A 6 15.19 -11.41 -4.49
C SER A 6 13.91 -11.23 -3.68
N LEU A 7 12.89 -10.58 -4.23
CA LEU A 7 11.63 -10.31 -3.53
C LEU A 7 10.95 -11.60 -3.06
N SER A 8 10.90 -12.62 -3.93
CA SER A 8 10.30 -13.92 -3.62
C SER A 8 11.02 -14.65 -2.48
N ILE A 9 12.36 -14.55 -2.44
CA ILE A 9 13.19 -15.16 -1.39
C ILE A 9 13.03 -14.40 -0.07
N ALA A 10 12.98 -13.07 -0.13
CA ALA A 10 12.81 -12.20 1.04
C ALA A 10 11.44 -12.40 1.72
N ILE A 11 10.38 -12.52 0.93
CA ILE A 11 9.03 -12.82 1.44
C ILE A 11 8.94 -14.27 1.95
N GLY A 12 9.51 -15.21 1.20
CA GLY A 12 9.40 -16.65 1.44
C GLY A 12 8.05 -17.22 1.03
N LYS A 13 7.93 -18.56 1.00
CA LYS A 13 6.66 -19.23 0.67
C LYS A 13 5.55 -18.78 1.64
N GLN A 14 4.47 -18.21 1.10
CA GLN A 14 3.34 -17.64 1.87
C GLN A 14 3.75 -16.57 2.91
N GLY A 15 4.84 -15.81 2.68
CA GLY A 15 5.26 -14.75 3.60
C GLY A 15 5.86 -15.27 4.91
N GLN A 16 6.23 -16.55 4.96
CA GLN A 16 6.71 -17.19 6.18
C GLN A 16 7.99 -16.55 6.72
N ASN A 17 8.88 -16.11 5.84
CA ASN A 17 10.16 -15.51 6.22
C ASN A 17 9.93 -14.15 6.91
N VAL A 18 9.12 -13.29 6.30
CA VAL A 18 8.70 -12.00 6.89
C VAL A 18 7.98 -12.22 8.22
N ARG A 19 7.04 -13.17 8.30
CA ARG A 19 6.28 -13.45 9.54
C ARG A 19 7.15 -14.00 10.68
N LEU A 20 8.20 -14.74 10.36
CA LEU A 20 9.18 -15.22 11.35
C LEU A 20 10.09 -14.08 11.79
N ALA A 21 10.62 -13.29 10.84
CA ALA A 21 11.46 -12.14 11.12
C ALA A 21 10.72 -11.12 12.01
N SER A 22 9.45 -10.79 11.70
CA SER A 22 8.65 -9.87 12.51
C SER A 22 8.42 -10.37 13.93
N ARG A 23 8.26 -11.68 14.13
CA ARG A 23 8.13 -12.29 15.46
C ARG A 23 9.44 -12.29 16.23
N LEU A 24 10.57 -12.43 15.54
CA LEU A 24 11.89 -12.47 16.15
C LEU A 24 12.38 -11.06 16.52
N THR A 25 12.13 -10.08 15.66
CA THR A 25 12.50 -8.67 15.90
C THR A 25 11.48 -7.94 16.78
N GLY A 26 10.23 -8.41 16.78
CA GLY A 26 9.10 -7.71 17.40
C GLY A 26 8.62 -6.50 16.59
N TRP A 27 9.10 -6.32 15.36
CA TRP A 27 8.75 -5.18 14.49
C TRP A 27 7.87 -5.66 13.35
N HIS A 28 6.93 -4.84 12.90
CA HIS A 28 6.22 -5.10 11.65
C HIS A 28 7.15 -4.81 10.47
N LEU A 29 7.36 -5.78 9.59
CA LEU A 29 8.27 -5.69 8.46
C LEU A 29 7.48 -5.77 7.15
N ASP A 30 7.55 -4.71 6.37
CA ASP A 30 7.02 -4.66 5.01
C ASP A 30 8.17 -4.77 4.00
N VAL A 31 8.06 -5.73 3.07
CA VAL A 31 9.05 -5.97 2.03
C VAL A 31 8.52 -5.49 0.69
N ILE A 32 9.13 -4.44 0.17
CA ILE A 32 8.84 -3.86 -1.13
C ILE A 32 10.03 -4.06 -2.08
N SER A 33 9.69 -4.26 -3.35
CA SER A 33 10.66 -4.39 -4.44
C SER A 33 11.26 -3.03 -4.80
N GLU A 34 12.45 -3.03 -5.39
CA GLU A 34 13.11 -1.80 -5.82
C GLU A 34 12.32 -1.07 -6.91
N THR A 35 11.77 -1.80 -7.87
CA THR A 35 10.93 -1.21 -8.93
C THR A 35 9.68 -0.58 -8.34
N ARG A 36 8.94 -1.29 -7.48
CA ARG A 36 7.75 -0.71 -6.83
C ARG A 36 8.08 0.49 -5.95
N TYR A 37 9.21 0.46 -5.25
CA TYR A 37 9.66 1.60 -4.47
C TYR A 37 9.89 2.83 -5.36
N ASN A 38 10.64 2.66 -6.46
CA ASN A 38 10.89 3.73 -7.42
C ASN A 38 9.61 4.24 -8.10
N GLU A 39 8.67 3.35 -8.47
CA GLU A 39 7.36 3.73 -9.00
C GLU A 39 6.57 4.57 -8.00
N GLY A 40 6.57 4.17 -6.72
CA GLY A 40 5.95 4.94 -5.63
C GLY A 40 6.57 6.32 -5.51
N LEU A 41 7.90 6.40 -5.51
CA LEU A 41 8.65 7.66 -5.48
C LEU A 41 8.29 8.57 -6.67
N GLN A 42 8.26 8.02 -7.88
CA GLN A 42 7.95 8.77 -9.09
C GLN A 42 6.50 9.25 -9.10
N SER A 43 5.56 8.41 -8.65
CA SER A 43 4.15 8.76 -8.58
C SER A 43 3.89 9.89 -7.58
N GLY A 44 4.53 9.83 -6.40
CA GLY A 44 4.43 10.87 -5.40
C GLY A 44 5.09 12.18 -5.84
N PHE A 45 6.23 12.10 -6.54
CA PHE A 45 6.85 13.26 -7.17
C PHE A 45 5.91 13.92 -8.20
N GLN A 46 5.22 13.12 -9.01
CA GLN A 46 4.24 13.62 -9.97
C GLN A 46 3.04 14.27 -9.28
N SER A 47 2.57 13.72 -8.17
CA SER A 47 1.51 14.34 -7.36
C SER A 47 1.93 15.71 -6.84
N LEU A 48 3.16 15.86 -6.37
CA LEU A 48 3.69 17.17 -5.95
C LEU A 48 3.78 18.16 -7.12
N MET A 49 4.22 17.70 -8.29
CA MET A 49 4.30 18.50 -9.52
C MET A 49 2.93 18.95 -10.05
N ASN A 50 1.84 18.30 -9.67
CA ASN A 50 0.50 18.71 -10.05
C ASN A 50 -0.03 19.86 -9.20
N LEU A 51 0.54 20.10 -8.01
CA LEU A 51 0.13 21.19 -7.13
C LEU A 51 0.47 22.54 -7.75
N SER A 52 -0.49 23.46 -7.69
CA SER A 52 -0.29 24.83 -8.15
C SER A 52 0.72 25.53 -7.22
N GLY A 53 1.84 25.98 -7.79
CA GLY A 53 2.93 26.63 -7.04
C GLY A 53 4.13 25.74 -6.74
N VAL A 54 4.06 24.43 -7.02
CA VAL A 54 5.22 23.55 -6.96
C VAL A 54 5.90 23.49 -8.33
N HIS A 55 7.13 23.97 -8.40
CA HIS A 55 8.00 23.80 -9.55
C HIS A 55 9.04 22.70 -9.31
N GLU A 56 9.68 22.20 -10.36
CA GLU A 56 10.66 21.10 -10.30
C GLU A 56 11.74 21.30 -9.22
N ALA A 57 12.25 22.52 -9.06
CA ALA A 57 13.23 22.82 -8.01
C ALA A 57 12.67 22.68 -6.58
N LEU A 58 11.40 23.03 -6.36
CA LEU A 58 10.73 22.93 -5.06
C LEU A 58 10.33 21.47 -4.81
N ALA A 59 9.82 20.77 -5.83
CA ALA A 59 9.54 19.34 -5.77
C ALA A 59 10.78 18.52 -5.41
N ASN A 60 11.94 18.82 -6.02
CA ASN A 60 13.21 18.17 -5.67
C ASN A 60 13.61 18.44 -4.22
N LEU A 61 13.44 19.67 -3.74
CA LEU A 61 13.76 20.04 -2.37
C LEU A 61 12.82 19.35 -1.35
N LEU A 62 11.52 19.29 -1.64
CA LEU A 62 10.54 18.51 -0.88
C LEU A 62 10.97 17.04 -0.78
N PHE A 63 11.38 16.47 -1.90
CA PHE A 63 11.82 15.08 -1.98
C PHE A 63 13.10 14.82 -1.18
N GLU A 64 14.06 15.74 -1.23
CA GLU A 64 15.30 15.66 -0.43
C GLU A 64 14.99 15.73 1.07
N LYS A 65 13.97 16.49 1.46
CA LYS A 65 13.50 16.60 2.85
C LYS A 65 12.60 15.44 3.30
N GLY A 66 12.22 14.55 2.38
CA GLY A 66 11.43 13.36 2.69
C GLY A 66 9.92 13.52 2.51
N TYR A 67 9.46 14.62 1.92
CA TYR A 67 8.08 14.77 1.48
C TYR A 67 7.94 14.14 0.10
N PHE A 68 7.49 12.88 0.08
CA PHE A 68 7.40 12.12 -1.16
C PHE A 68 6.03 12.22 -1.83
N SER A 69 5.01 12.73 -1.14
CA SER A 69 3.64 12.79 -1.64
C SER A 69 2.89 14.03 -1.15
N THR A 70 1.73 14.30 -1.76
CA THR A 70 0.81 15.35 -1.29
C THR A 70 0.23 15.02 0.10
N GLU A 71 0.13 13.74 0.45
CA GLU A 71 -0.27 13.28 1.80
C GLU A 71 0.77 13.64 2.86
N ASP A 72 2.06 13.47 2.56
CA ASP A 72 3.14 13.85 3.48
C ASP A 72 3.19 15.37 3.64
N LEU A 73 2.94 16.10 2.55
CA LEU A 73 2.94 17.56 2.55
C LEU A 73 1.75 18.15 3.32
N SER A 74 0.55 17.57 3.22
CA SER A 74 -0.64 18.07 3.94
C SER A 74 -0.54 17.90 5.46
N LYS A 75 0.25 16.93 5.92
CA LYS A 75 0.55 16.69 7.35
C LYS A 75 1.75 17.49 7.86
N ALA A 76 2.48 18.17 6.98
CA ALA A 76 3.64 18.98 7.34
C ALA A 76 3.22 20.27 8.07
N ALA A 77 4.09 20.78 8.94
CA ALA A 77 3.90 22.09 9.54
C ALA A 77 4.39 23.19 8.59
N ALA A 78 3.67 24.33 8.55
CA ALA A 78 4.08 25.47 7.74
C ALA A 78 5.46 26.00 8.18
N GLU A 79 5.75 25.93 9.48
CA GLU A 79 7.03 26.32 10.05
C GLU A 79 8.19 25.46 9.52
N ASP A 80 7.99 24.14 9.39
CA ASP A 80 9.01 23.21 8.88
C ASP A 80 9.31 23.53 7.41
N LEU A 81 8.30 23.83 6.60
CA LEU A 81 8.49 24.21 5.20
C LEU A 81 9.27 25.53 5.08
N VAL A 82 8.94 26.52 5.90
CA VAL A 82 9.67 27.80 5.91
C VAL A 82 11.13 27.61 6.33
N GLN A 83 11.38 26.78 7.35
CA GLN A 83 12.72 26.57 7.90
C GLN A 83 13.60 25.66 7.04
N GLU A 84 13.04 24.57 6.52
CA GLU A 84 13.78 23.53 5.81
C GLU A 84 13.83 23.76 4.29
N ILE A 85 12.75 24.32 3.71
CA ILE A 85 12.61 24.53 2.25
C ILE A 85 12.90 25.99 1.89
N GLY A 86 12.81 26.92 2.84
CA GLY A 86 13.08 28.34 2.60
C GLY A 86 11.99 29.04 1.79
N VAL A 87 10.78 28.48 1.78
CA VAL A 87 9.58 29.12 1.21
C VAL A 87 9.05 30.18 2.17
N THR A 88 8.21 31.09 1.66
CA THR A 88 7.50 32.05 2.51
C THR A 88 6.39 31.38 3.30
N GLU A 89 5.96 32.00 4.41
CA GLU A 89 4.87 31.48 5.25
C GLU A 89 3.53 31.39 4.48
N ASP A 90 3.29 32.33 3.56
CA ASP A 90 2.10 32.36 2.71
C ASP A 90 2.11 31.23 1.67
N GLU A 91 3.27 30.99 1.04
CA GLU A 91 3.47 29.85 0.14
C GLU A 91 3.32 28.52 0.88
N ALA A 92 3.92 28.37 2.06
CA ALA A 92 3.82 27.16 2.87
C ALA A 92 2.36 26.83 3.21
N ARG A 93 1.56 27.83 3.62
CA ARG A 93 0.14 27.65 3.91
C ARG A 93 -0.65 27.26 2.67
N THR A 94 -0.41 27.95 1.55
CA THR A 94 -1.08 27.67 0.27
C THR A 94 -0.77 26.25 -0.19
N LEU A 95 0.49 25.81 -0.09
CA LEU A 95 0.90 24.45 -0.45
C LEU A 95 0.22 23.37 0.39
N ILE A 96 0.11 23.59 1.70
CA ILE A 96 -0.58 22.65 2.61
C ILE A 96 -2.08 22.58 2.28
N GLU A 97 -2.71 23.73 2.02
CA GLU A 97 -4.12 23.82 1.67
C GLU A 97 -4.43 23.18 0.31
N GLU A 98 -3.61 23.46 -0.71
CA GLU A 98 -3.71 22.83 -2.03
C GLU A 98 -3.46 21.31 -1.93
N ALA A 99 -2.44 20.87 -1.18
CA ALA A 99 -2.18 19.45 -0.97
C ALA A 99 -3.36 18.74 -0.30
N ALA A 100 -4.00 19.36 0.70
CA ALA A 100 -5.20 18.83 1.34
C ALA A 100 -6.38 18.77 0.36
N SER A 101 -6.58 19.81 -0.46
CA SER A 101 -7.67 19.87 -1.43
C SER A 101 -7.51 18.86 -2.57
N ASP A 102 -6.28 18.61 -3.02
CA ASP A 102 -5.97 17.62 -4.06
C ASP A 102 -6.22 16.20 -3.54
N LEU A 103 -5.90 15.94 -2.26
CA LEU A 103 -6.23 14.67 -1.59
C LEU A 103 -7.74 14.45 -1.52
N GLU A 104 -8.52 15.44 -1.07
CA GLU A 104 -9.99 15.34 -1.02
C GLU A 104 -10.61 15.14 -2.41
N SER A 105 -10.03 15.78 -3.44
CA SER A 105 -10.48 15.65 -4.83
C SER A 105 -10.17 14.26 -5.39
N ASN A 106 -9.06 13.66 -4.98
CA ASN A 106 -8.66 12.30 -5.32
C ASN A 106 -9.31 11.22 -4.42
N GLU A 107 -9.88 11.60 -3.26
CA GLU A 107 -10.61 10.74 -2.31
C GLU A 107 -12.04 10.38 -2.78
N LYS A 108 -12.51 10.96 -3.89
CA LYS A 108 -13.70 10.41 -4.57
C LYS A 108 -13.36 9.00 -5.08
N PRO A 109 -14.11 7.99 -4.64
CA PRO A 109 -13.60 6.66 -4.30
C PRO A 109 -12.92 5.99 -5.50
N GLN A 110 -11.63 5.73 -5.38
CA GLN A 110 -11.04 4.59 -6.07
C GLN A 110 -11.45 3.36 -5.27
N ASP A 111 -12.33 2.56 -5.86
CA ASP A 111 -12.75 1.25 -5.36
C ASP A 111 -11.57 0.48 -4.75
N PRO A 112 -11.75 -0.19 -3.60
CA PRO A 112 -10.72 -1.05 -3.06
C PRO A 112 -10.43 -2.13 -4.10
N THR A 113 -9.24 -2.09 -4.69
CA THR A 113 -8.71 -3.19 -5.50
C THR A 113 -8.59 -4.42 -4.59
N PRO A 114 -9.36 -5.51 -4.82
CA PRO A 114 -9.12 -6.76 -4.12
C PRO A 114 -8.01 -7.48 -4.89
N GLY A 115 -6.76 -7.14 -4.55
CA GLY A 115 -5.55 -7.75 -5.08
C GLY A 115 -5.07 -8.98 -4.30
N VAL A 116 -5.76 -10.11 -4.54
CA VAL A 116 -5.25 -11.51 -4.57
C VAL A 116 -4.79 -12.23 -3.28
N SER A 117 -5.44 -13.36 -2.99
CA SER A 117 -4.87 -14.70 -2.70
C SER A 117 -6.03 -15.70 -2.65
N ALA A 118 -6.28 -16.48 -3.71
CA ALA A 118 -5.67 -17.77 -4.05
C ALA A 118 -6.38 -18.97 -3.39
N ASP A 119 -6.90 -19.84 -4.26
CA ASP A 119 -7.09 -21.29 -4.12
C ASP A 119 -7.82 -21.88 -2.90
N ALA A 120 -9.04 -22.37 -3.17
CA ALA A 120 -9.49 -23.64 -2.63
C ALA A 120 -10.49 -24.28 -3.62
N GLU A 121 -9.96 -25.07 -4.57
CA GLU A 121 -10.71 -26.23 -5.05
C GLU A 121 -10.95 -27.18 -3.86
N PRO A 122 -12.12 -27.83 -3.81
CA PRO A 122 -12.14 -29.21 -3.39
C PRO A 122 -12.76 -30.07 -4.49
N GLU A 123 -11.89 -30.69 -5.29
CA GLU A 123 -12.14 -32.02 -5.86
C GLU A 123 -12.17 -33.03 -4.71
N ALA A 124 -13.28 -33.78 -4.58
CA ALA A 124 -13.36 -35.19 -4.15
C ALA A 124 -14.76 -35.49 -3.58
N GLY A 125 -15.68 -35.85 -4.46
CA GLY A 125 -16.89 -36.58 -4.09
C GLY A 125 -16.62 -38.09 -4.18
N GLU A 126 -16.03 -38.65 -3.13
CA GLU A 126 -16.05 -40.10 -2.87
C GLU A 126 -16.75 -40.31 -1.53
N ASP A 127 -17.96 -40.85 -1.56
CA ASP A 127 -18.50 -41.62 -0.44
C ASP A 127 -19.41 -42.71 -1.04
N GLU A 128 -18.80 -43.85 -1.34
CA GLU A 128 -19.50 -45.13 -1.44
C GLU A 128 -19.52 -45.81 -0.06
N ALA A 129 -20.71 -46.32 0.26
CA ALA A 129 -21.01 -47.43 1.16
C ALA A 129 -20.96 -47.18 2.69
N ALA A 130 -22.13 -47.17 3.34
CA ALA A 130 -22.77 -48.39 3.88
C ALA A 130 -23.68 -48.05 5.07
N ASP A 131 -24.95 -48.52 5.04
CA ASP A 131 -25.65 -49.18 6.17
C ASP A 131 -27.03 -49.65 5.63
N ASP A 132 -27.13 -50.88 5.15
CA ASP A 132 -27.62 -52.06 5.87
C ASP A 132 -29.12 -52.02 6.27
N ALA A 133 -29.84 -52.95 5.63
CA ALA A 133 -31.17 -53.54 5.82
C ALA A 133 -32.05 -53.20 7.05
N ASP A 134 -33.37 -53.08 6.79
CA ASP A 134 -34.33 -54.09 7.28
C ASP A 134 -35.61 -54.13 6.39
N PRO A 135 -36.08 -55.31 5.92
CA PRO A 135 -37.29 -55.48 5.12
C PRO A 135 -38.53 -55.91 5.95
N ASN A 136 -39.72 -55.57 5.44
CA ASN A 136 -41.10 -55.87 5.89
C ASN A 136 -41.84 -54.73 6.64
N ASN A 137 -42.92 -54.21 6.05
CA ASN A 137 -44.30 -54.63 6.35
C ASN A 137 -45.37 -53.66 5.76
N SER A 138 -46.21 -54.20 4.87
CA SER A 138 -47.65 -53.94 4.62
C SER A 138 -48.24 -52.55 4.32
N GLY A 139 -49.12 -52.56 3.29
CA GLY A 139 -50.24 -51.63 3.05
C GLY A 139 -49.95 -50.67 1.88
N GLU A 140 -50.69 -50.63 0.78
CA GLU A 140 -52.08 -51.02 0.47
C GLU A 140 -52.24 -51.12 -1.05
#